data_AF-A0A9P1H9M7-F1
#
_entry.id   AF-A0A9P1H9M7-F1
#
_cell.length_a   1.000
_cell.length_b   1.000
_cell.length_c   1.000
_cell.angle_alpha   90.00
_cell.angle_beta   90.00
_cell.angle_gamma   90.00
#
_symmetry.space_group_name_H-M   'P 1'
#
loop_
_entity.id
_entity.type
_entity.pdbx_description
1 polymer ?
#
loop_
_entity_poly.entity_id
_entity_poly.type
_entity_poly.pdbx_seq_one_letter_code
_entity_poly.pdbx_strand_id
1 'polypeptide(L)'
;MVSTRSSSVALNSTPETLPTPAKTPRSRKAASRTTSSVSASVSAAPSAWSHTPTALTLLWLAVSLPLVTWDTGYVLGRPLTMEGGSLHWPIWTPYKLYGEVDHIYGWKAFNAGNGFTSAQGTLNVIETVMYIAYVYLWNKNKAADGSVRGREGGLALLLGWGAALMTLSKTVLYWLNEYYAGFDNIGHNSLVNLIFLWIIPNGAWLVFPTYMIFSMGSDILDAFTLASHDKSE
;
A
#
# COMPACT_ATOMS: atom_id res chain seq x y z
N MET A 1 14.85 -73.83 0.96
CA MET A 1 16.04 -72.96 0.91
C MET A 1 16.56 -72.99 -0.52
N VAL A 2 16.73 -71.80 -1.14
CA VAL A 2 17.50 -71.46 -2.37
C VAL A 2 16.89 -71.92 -3.72
N SER A 3 16.21 -71.04 -4.49
CA SER A 3 16.70 -70.11 -5.56
C SER A 3 17.21 -70.84 -6.82
N THR A 4 16.95 -70.48 -8.10
CA THR A 4 16.38 -69.28 -8.75
C THR A 4 16.06 -69.56 -10.24
N ARG A 5 15.11 -68.77 -10.77
CA ARG A 5 14.85 -68.27 -12.16
C ARG A 5 16.12 -68.08 -13.05
N SER A 6 16.11 -67.96 -14.39
CA SER A 6 15.09 -67.72 -15.42
C SER A 6 15.69 -67.95 -16.84
N SER A 7 14.79 -68.22 -17.78
CA SER A 7 14.82 -68.23 -19.26
C SER A 7 15.41 -66.95 -19.89
N SER A 8 16.22 -66.94 -20.98
CA SER A 8 15.95 -67.22 -22.42
C SER A 8 14.75 -66.43 -23.01
N VAL A 9 14.73 -65.88 -24.24
CA VAL A 9 15.64 -65.87 -25.41
C VAL A 9 15.21 -64.72 -26.35
N ALA A 10 16.11 -64.37 -27.26
CA ALA A 10 16.04 -63.32 -28.27
C ALA A 10 15.01 -63.54 -29.41
N LEU A 11 14.63 -62.39 -30.00
CA LEU A 11 14.38 -62.07 -31.41
C LEU A 11 14.19 -63.22 -32.42
N ASN A 12 13.09 -63.16 -33.19
CA ASN A 12 13.21 -63.33 -34.63
C ASN A 12 12.04 -62.70 -35.41
N SER A 13 12.40 -61.93 -36.42
CA SER A 13 11.57 -61.37 -37.49
C SER A 13 11.50 -62.36 -38.67
N THR A 14 10.41 -62.34 -39.44
CA THR A 14 10.35 -62.94 -40.78
C THR A 14 9.24 -62.28 -41.61
N PRO A 15 9.46 -61.97 -42.91
CA PRO A 15 8.47 -61.30 -43.77
C PRO A 15 7.83 -62.21 -44.85
N GLU A 16 6.81 -61.64 -45.50
CA GLU A 16 6.40 -61.81 -46.92
C GLU A 16 5.61 -63.05 -47.38
N THR A 17 4.35 -62.86 -47.84
CA THR A 17 3.90 -62.92 -49.27
C THR A 17 2.35 -62.94 -49.44
N LEU A 18 1.86 -62.26 -50.50
CA LEU A 18 0.48 -62.02 -51.00
C LEU A 18 -0.09 -63.24 -51.80
N PRO A 19 -1.36 -63.30 -52.36
CA PRO A 19 -2.33 -62.22 -52.70
C PRO A 19 -3.85 -62.48 -52.46
N THR A 20 -4.64 -61.43 -52.74
CA THR A 20 -6.11 -61.22 -52.64
C THR A 20 -6.99 -62.05 -53.60
N PRO A 21 -8.33 -62.16 -53.35
CA PRO A 21 -9.25 -61.36 -54.18
C PRO A 21 -10.46 -60.73 -53.44
N ALA A 22 -10.96 -59.66 -54.04
CA ALA A 22 -11.91 -58.67 -53.53
C ALA A 22 -13.37 -59.15 -53.32
N LYS A 23 -14.11 -58.48 -52.42
CA LYS A 23 -15.55 -58.18 -52.50
C LYS A 23 -15.92 -56.96 -51.62
N THR A 24 -16.92 -56.23 -52.10
CA THR A 24 -17.40 -54.84 -51.87
C THR A 24 -18.07 -54.55 -50.50
N PRO A 25 -18.44 -53.29 -50.19
CA PRO A 25 -18.37 -52.70 -48.85
C PRO A 25 -19.67 -52.78 -48.04
N ARG A 26 -19.57 -52.74 -46.71
CA ARG A 26 -20.71 -52.44 -45.83
C ARG A 26 -20.31 -51.48 -44.72
N SER A 27 -20.74 -50.24 -44.88
CA SER A 27 -20.70 -49.16 -43.90
C SER A 27 -21.38 -49.59 -42.58
N ARG A 28 -20.64 -49.51 -41.47
CA ARG A 28 -21.20 -49.45 -40.11
C ARG A 28 -20.56 -48.27 -39.39
N LYS A 29 -21.35 -47.22 -39.17
CA LYS A 29 -21.06 -46.12 -38.25
C LYS A 29 -20.81 -46.70 -36.85
N ALA A 30 -19.60 -46.54 -36.32
CA ALA A 30 -19.30 -46.76 -34.93
C ALA A 30 -19.54 -45.47 -34.14
N ALA A 31 -20.38 -45.55 -33.11
CA ALA A 31 -20.68 -44.46 -32.21
C ALA A 31 -19.43 -44.11 -31.37
N SER A 32 -19.00 -42.85 -31.42
CA SER A 32 -17.98 -42.29 -30.54
C SER A 32 -18.51 -42.28 -29.12
N ARG A 33 -17.86 -43.03 -28.22
CA ARG A 33 -18.14 -43.05 -26.79
C ARG A 33 -17.32 -41.94 -26.15
N THR A 34 -17.92 -40.77 -26.01
CA THR A 34 -17.35 -39.61 -25.33
C THR A 34 -17.13 -39.95 -23.86
N THR A 35 -15.89 -40.14 -23.44
CA THR A 35 -15.51 -40.16 -22.02
C THR A 35 -15.61 -38.74 -21.50
N SER A 36 -16.71 -38.42 -20.83
CA SER A 36 -16.87 -37.21 -20.03
C SER A 36 -15.86 -37.25 -18.88
N SER A 37 -14.75 -36.52 -19.03
CA SER A 37 -13.86 -36.20 -17.93
C SER A 37 -14.61 -35.30 -16.96
N VAL A 38 -15.05 -35.87 -15.84
CA VAL A 38 -15.51 -35.09 -14.70
C VAL A 38 -14.30 -34.29 -14.22
N SER A 39 -14.24 -33.02 -14.58
CA SER A 39 -13.30 -32.07 -14.00
C SER A 39 -13.62 -32.00 -12.51
N ALA A 40 -12.80 -32.67 -11.69
CA ALA A 40 -12.82 -32.46 -10.26
C ALA A 40 -12.59 -30.97 -10.04
N SER A 41 -13.60 -30.30 -9.46
CA SER A 41 -13.43 -28.97 -8.91
C SER A 41 -12.35 -29.10 -7.82
N VAL A 42 -11.13 -28.68 -8.15
CA VAL A 42 -10.08 -28.50 -7.16
C VAL A 42 -10.66 -27.54 -6.14
N SER A 43 -11.00 -28.05 -4.95
CA SER A 43 -11.33 -27.20 -3.81
C SER A 43 -10.20 -26.19 -3.70
N ALA A 44 -10.48 -24.93 -4.03
CA ALA A 44 -9.50 -23.87 -3.91
C ALA A 44 -9.01 -23.91 -2.47
N ALA A 45 -7.69 -24.07 -2.29
CA ALA A 45 -7.10 -23.91 -0.96
C ALA A 45 -7.62 -22.59 -0.36
N PRO A 46 -7.92 -22.52 0.95
CA PRO A 46 -8.42 -21.31 1.56
C PRO A 46 -7.53 -20.14 1.14
N SER A 47 -8.14 -19.08 0.63
CA SER A 47 -7.41 -17.94 0.08
C SER A 47 -6.56 -17.33 1.18
N ALA A 48 -5.26 -17.62 1.17
CA ALA A 48 -4.34 -17.07 2.15
C ALA A 48 -4.38 -15.53 2.05
N TRP A 49 -4.55 -14.89 3.21
CA TRP A 49 -4.62 -13.44 3.31
C TRP A 49 -3.39 -12.75 2.69
N SER A 50 -3.61 -11.59 2.09
CA SER A 50 -2.58 -10.76 1.49
C SER A 50 -2.98 -9.29 1.51
N HIS A 51 -2.00 -8.39 1.62
CA HIS A 51 -2.18 -6.95 1.48
C HIS A 51 -1.61 -6.47 0.13
N THR A 52 -2.36 -5.63 -0.57
CA THR A 52 -1.89 -4.93 -1.78
C THR A 52 -2.18 -3.44 -1.63
N PRO A 53 -1.18 -2.55 -1.64
CA PRO A 53 -1.43 -1.12 -1.61
C PRO A 53 -2.26 -0.69 -2.81
N THR A 54 -3.29 0.12 -2.57
CA THR A 54 -4.09 0.68 -3.66
C THR A 54 -3.26 1.68 -4.47
N ALA A 55 -3.59 1.87 -5.75
CA ALA A 55 -2.92 2.87 -6.59
C ALA A 55 -3.03 4.29 -5.97
N LEU A 56 -4.18 4.59 -5.35
CA LEU A 56 -4.40 5.86 -4.66
C LEU A 56 -3.48 6.04 -3.44
N THR A 57 -3.29 4.98 -2.65
CA THR A 57 -2.33 4.97 -1.54
C THR A 57 -0.92 5.24 -2.04
N LEU A 58 -0.48 4.54 -3.09
CA LEU A 58 0.87 4.72 -3.64
C LEU A 58 1.08 6.11 -4.21
N LEU A 59 0.09 6.65 -4.93
CA LEU A 59 0.11 8.02 -5.44
C LEU A 59 0.21 9.03 -4.30
N TRP A 60 -0.62 8.87 -3.28
CA TRP A 60 -0.59 9.76 -2.11
C TRP A 60 0.76 9.71 -1.40
N LEU A 61 1.34 8.53 -1.18
CA LEU A 61 2.67 8.40 -0.57
C LEU A 61 3.78 9.01 -1.43
N ALA A 62 3.70 8.86 -2.76
CA ALA A 62 4.66 9.48 -3.68
C ALA A 62 4.64 11.01 -3.62
N VAL A 63 3.48 11.62 -3.34
CA VAL A 63 3.33 13.08 -3.20
C VAL A 63 3.63 13.55 -1.78
N SER A 64 3.07 12.88 -0.77
CA SER A 64 3.13 13.31 0.63
C SER A 64 4.52 13.13 1.25
N LEU A 65 5.24 12.06 0.95
CA LEU A 65 6.57 11.82 1.53
C LEU A 65 7.57 12.94 1.21
N PRO A 66 7.73 13.37 -0.06
CA PRO A 66 8.56 14.53 -0.38
C PRO A 66 8.07 15.81 0.29
N LEU A 67 6.76 16.09 0.26
CA LEU A 67 6.19 17.31 0.83
C LEU A 67 6.36 17.40 2.35
N VAL A 68 6.13 16.32 3.08
CA VAL A 68 6.28 16.26 4.53
C VAL A 68 7.75 16.30 4.92
N THR A 69 8.63 15.66 4.15
CA THR A 69 10.09 15.78 4.36
C THR A 69 10.55 17.22 4.16
N TRP A 70 10.03 17.87 3.13
CA TRP A 70 10.27 19.28 2.86
C TRP A 70 9.77 20.13 4.05
N ASP A 71 8.51 20.00 4.44
CA ASP A 71 7.93 20.72 5.57
C ASP A 71 8.69 20.54 6.89
N THR A 72 9.06 19.30 7.21
CA THR A 72 9.84 18.98 8.41
C THR A 72 11.20 19.65 8.40
N GLY A 73 11.88 19.67 7.24
CA GLY A 73 13.15 20.39 7.07
C GLY A 73 13.00 21.88 7.33
N TYR A 74 11.93 22.50 6.82
CA TYR A 74 11.62 23.90 7.13
C TYR A 74 11.41 24.10 8.62
N VAL A 75 10.50 23.34 9.24
CA VAL A 75 10.06 23.53 10.63
C VAL A 75 11.20 23.31 11.63
N LEU A 76 11.95 22.21 11.50
CA LEU A 76 13.01 21.87 12.44
C LEU A 76 14.31 22.65 12.20
N GLY A 77 14.47 23.23 11.01
CA GLY A 77 15.60 24.09 10.66
C GLY A 77 15.44 25.56 11.04
N ARG A 78 14.32 25.96 11.66
CA ARG A 78 14.11 27.36 12.06
C ARG A 78 15.13 27.79 13.13
N PRO A 79 15.65 29.03 13.08
CA PRO A 79 15.27 30.11 12.17
C PRO A 79 16.05 30.12 10.84
N LEU A 80 17.03 29.23 10.62
CA LEU A 80 17.89 29.25 9.43
C LEU A 80 17.09 29.11 8.12
N THR A 81 15.97 28.40 8.18
CA THR A 81 15.06 28.14 7.05
C THR A 81 13.97 29.20 6.89
N MET A 82 13.74 30.06 7.88
CA MET A 82 12.73 31.14 7.84
C MET A 82 13.21 32.32 6.98
N GLU A 83 12.29 33.19 6.56
CA GLU A 83 12.66 34.38 5.78
C GLU A 83 13.77 35.19 6.49
N GLY A 84 14.84 35.50 5.75
CA GLY A 84 16.04 36.16 6.28
C GLY A 84 17.12 35.20 6.80
N GLY A 85 16.81 33.91 6.95
CA GLY A 85 17.76 32.87 7.34
C GLY A 85 18.66 32.40 6.18
N SER A 86 19.84 31.88 6.52
CA SER A 86 20.87 31.48 5.54
C SER A 86 20.50 30.28 4.68
N LEU A 87 19.55 29.44 5.12
CA LEU A 87 19.07 28.26 4.39
C LEU A 87 17.74 28.52 3.68
N HIS A 88 17.14 29.72 3.84
CA HIS A 88 15.83 30.02 3.29
C HIS A 88 15.79 29.96 1.75
N TRP A 89 16.84 30.49 1.12
CA TRP A 89 17.01 30.45 -0.33
C TRP A 89 17.86 29.24 -0.73
N PRO A 90 17.52 28.53 -1.83
CA PRO A 90 16.32 28.65 -2.66
C PRO A 90 15.15 27.74 -2.24
N ILE A 91 15.40 26.81 -1.31
CA ILE A 91 14.52 25.65 -1.09
C ILE A 91 13.25 26.03 -0.30
N TRP A 92 13.35 26.97 0.64
CA TRP A 92 12.27 27.33 1.56
C TRP A 92 11.59 28.65 1.22
N THR A 93 11.92 29.27 0.08
CA THR A 93 11.34 30.54 -0.35
C THR A 93 9.80 30.56 -0.36
N PRO A 94 9.10 29.48 -0.77
CA PRO A 94 7.64 29.45 -0.69
C PRO A 94 7.07 29.58 0.74
N TYR A 95 7.85 29.23 1.78
CA TYR A 95 7.41 29.36 3.17
C TYR A 95 7.31 30.80 3.65
N LYS A 96 7.85 31.78 2.91
CA LYS A 96 7.55 33.19 3.17
C LYS A 96 6.04 33.43 3.08
N LEU A 97 5.46 33.14 1.91
CA LEU A 97 4.02 33.28 1.70
C LEU A 97 3.23 32.39 2.65
N TYR A 98 3.68 31.15 2.86
CA TYR A 98 2.96 30.24 3.75
C TYR A 98 2.93 30.74 5.20
N GLY A 99 4.03 31.31 5.70
CA GLY A 99 4.09 31.91 7.04
C GLY A 99 3.30 33.21 7.19
N GLU A 100 2.97 33.89 6.07
CA GLU A 100 2.06 35.04 6.04
C GLU A 100 0.58 34.60 6.04
N VAL A 101 0.26 33.44 5.44
CA VAL A 101 -1.09 32.87 5.47
C VAL A 101 -1.36 32.20 6.81
N ASP A 102 -0.44 31.38 7.28
CA ASP A 102 -0.54 30.70 8.56
C ASP A 102 0.61 31.10 9.48
N HIS A 103 0.29 31.95 10.43
CA HIS A 103 1.28 32.48 11.35
C HIS A 103 1.92 31.43 12.27
N ILE A 104 1.36 30.20 12.38
CA ILE A 104 1.99 29.08 13.10
C ILE A 104 3.30 28.64 12.41
N TYR A 105 3.44 28.96 11.11
CA TYR A 105 4.65 28.77 10.33
C TYR A 105 5.59 29.98 10.34
N GLY A 106 5.09 31.16 10.72
CA GLY A 106 5.81 32.43 10.62
C GLY A 106 6.53 32.90 11.91
N TRP A 107 7.07 34.13 11.83
CA TRP A 107 7.79 34.78 12.92
C TRP A 107 6.93 35.03 14.16
N LYS A 108 5.61 35.21 14.02
CA LYS A 108 4.68 35.36 15.15
C LYS A 108 4.80 34.19 16.13
N ALA A 109 4.59 32.97 15.64
CA ALA A 109 4.64 31.77 16.47
C ALA A 109 6.07 31.47 16.98
N PHE A 110 7.09 31.67 16.13
CA PHE A 110 8.48 31.46 16.52
C PHE A 110 8.91 32.38 17.66
N ASN A 111 8.64 33.69 17.56
CA ASN A 111 9.01 34.68 18.58
C ASN A 111 8.19 34.50 19.87
N ALA A 112 6.97 33.98 19.77
CA ALA A 112 6.15 33.63 20.93
C ALA A 112 6.63 32.34 21.63
N GLY A 113 7.63 31.63 21.10
CA GLY A 113 8.09 30.35 21.64
C GLY A 113 7.03 29.25 21.53
N ASN A 114 6.12 29.34 20.55
CA ASN A 114 5.06 28.36 20.37
C ASN A 114 5.64 27.06 19.78
N GLY A 115 5.67 26.01 20.61
CA GLY A 115 6.24 24.71 20.24
C GLY A 115 5.35 23.82 19.36
N PHE A 116 4.10 24.22 19.09
CA PHE A 116 3.11 23.36 18.42
C PHE A 116 3.59 22.87 17.05
N THR A 117 4.05 23.77 16.19
CA THR A 117 4.53 23.43 14.83
C THR A 117 5.76 22.53 14.88
N SER A 118 6.70 22.78 15.80
CA SER A 118 7.90 21.94 15.95
C SER A 118 7.59 20.54 16.49
N ALA A 119 6.61 20.43 17.39
CA ALA A 119 6.11 19.14 17.86
C ALA A 119 5.46 18.34 16.72
N GLN A 120 4.63 19.00 15.90
CA GLN A 120 4.06 18.45 14.68
C GLN A 120 5.14 17.97 13.70
N GLY A 121 6.18 18.79 13.47
CA GLY A 121 7.34 18.44 12.64
C GLY A 121 8.12 17.23 13.17
N THR A 122 8.21 17.06 14.49
CA THR A 122 8.86 15.87 15.08
C THR A 122 8.04 14.61 14.83
N LEU A 123 6.72 14.67 14.96
CA LEU A 123 5.84 13.55 14.61
C LEU A 123 5.89 13.24 13.11
N ASN A 124 6.00 14.26 12.25
CA ASN A 124 6.22 14.07 10.81
C ASN A 124 7.47 13.22 10.52
N VAL A 125 8.56 13.33 11.29
CA VAL A 125 9.74 12.45 11.15
C VAL A 125 9.35 10.99 11.39
N ILE A 126 8.64 10.72 12.48
CA ILE A 126 8.21 9.36 12.86
C ILE A 126 7.28 8.78 11.79
N GLU A 127 6.28 9.56 11.37
CA GLU A 127 5.34 9.17 10.31
C GLU A 127 6.06 8.89 8.99
N THR A 128 7.02 9.74 8.61
CA THR A 128 7.83 9.56 7.41
C THR A 128 8.62 8.26 7.46
N VAL A 129 9.26 7.95 8.61
CA VAL A 129 9.98 6.69 8.80
C VAL A 129 9.03 5.49 8.69
N MET A 130 7.84 5.57 9.29
CA MET A 130 6.84 4.49 9.22
C MET A 130 6.36 4.25 7.77
N TYR A 131 6.06 5.31 7.01
CA TYR A 131 5.66 5.19 5.61
C TYR A 131 6.80 4.68 4.71
N ILE A 132 8.04 5.11 4.94
CA ILE A 132 9.21 4.57 4.23
C ILE A 132 9.36 3.07 4.53
N ALA A 133 9.23 2.67 5.79
CA ALA A 133 9.29 1.28 6.20
C ALA A 133 8.15 0.46 5.56
N TYR A 134 6.92 1.00 5.53
CA TYR A 134 5.78 0.41 4.82
C TYR A 134 6.09 0.15 3.34
N VAL A 135 6.53 1.18 2.61
CA VAL A 135 6.85 1.08 1.17
C VAL A 135 8.01 0.13 0.93
N TYR A 136 9.03 0.15 1.80
CA TYR A 136 10.17 -0.76 1.73
C TYR A 136 9.75 -2.22 1.90
N LEU A 137 8.97 -2.53 2.95
CA LEU A 137 8.49 -3.88 3.22
C LEU A 137 7.58 -4.39 2.10
N TRP A 138 6.68 -3.54 1.59
CA TRP A 138 5.86 -3.87 0.42
C TRP A 138 6.73 -4.17 -0.80
N ASN A 139 7.60 -3.24 -1.20
CA ASN A 139 8.35 -3.36 -2.43
C ASN A 139 9.35 -4.53 -2.41
N LYS A 140 9.94 -4.84 -1.25
CA LYS A 140 10.89 -5.93 -1.07
C LYS A 140 10.23 -7.31 -1.11
N ASN A 141 9.02 -7.43 -0.58
CA ASN A 141 8.37 -8.73 -0.36
C ASN A 141 7.19 -9.00 -1.31
N LYS A 142 6.87 -8.07 -2.22
CA LYS A 142 5.73 -8.24 -3.13
C LYS A 142 5.92 -9.42 -4.07
N ALA A 143 4.86 -10.20 -4.24
CA ALA A 143 4.76 -11.22 -5.26
C ALA A 143 4.53 -10.59 -6.65
N ALA A 144 4.47 -11.42 -7.70
CA ALA A 144 4.27 -10.97 -9.07
C ALA A 144 2.93 -10.22 -9.28
N ASP A 145 1.93 -10.50 -8.44
CA ASP A 145 0.62 -9.83 -8.43
C ASP A 145 0.61 -8.50 -7.64
N GLY A 146 1.75 -8.12 -7.04
CA GLY A 146 1.89 -6.90 -6.23
C GLY A 146 1.47 -7.07 -4.77
N SER A 147 1.00 -8.24 -4.36
CA SER A 147 0.57 -8.54 -3.00
C SER A 147 1.74 -8.91 -2.08
N VAL A 148 1.63 -8.57 -0.78
CA VAL A 148 2.51 -9.05 0.29
C VAL A 148 1.75 -9.91 1.27
N ARG A 149 2.39 -10.99 1.74
CA ARG A 149 1.76 -12.03 2.56
C ARG A 149 2.55 -12.29 3.83
N GLY A 150 1.95 -13.05 4.74
CA GLY A 150 2.59 -13.49 5.97
C GLY A 150 3.02 -12.32 6.88
N ARG A 151 4.06 -12.54 7.68
CA ARG A 151 4.53 -11.57 8.68
C ARG A 151 4.92 -10.23 8.07
N GLU A 152 5.64 -10.24 6.95
CA GLU A 152 6.09 -9.01 6.30
C GLU A 152 4.92 -8.18 5.75
N GLY A 153 3.91 -8.84 5.17
CA GLY A 153 2.68 -8.18 4.74
C GLY A 153 1.89 -7.60 5.91
N GLY A 154 1.77 -8.33 7.02
CA GLY A 154 1.15 -7.84 8.24
C GLY A 154 1.88 -6.64 8.85
N LEU A 155 3.22 -6.69 8.93
CA LEU A 155 4.03 -5.58 9.43
C LEU A 155 3.91 -4.34 8.54
N ALA A 156 3.97 -4.51 7.22
CA ALA A 156 3.74 -3.42 6.28
C ALA A 156 2.36 -2.79 6.54
N LEU A 157 1.31 -3.59 6.55
CA LEU A 157 -0.05 -3.10 6.77
C LEU A 157 -0.21 -2.33 8.07
N LEU A 158 0.33 -2.84 9.18
CA LEU A 158 0.27 -2.17 10.48
C LEU A 158 1.01 -0.83 10.49
N LEU A 159 2.19 -0.75 9.85
CA LEU A 159 2.94 0.50 9.72
C LEU A 159 2.20 1.54 8.87
N GLY A 160 1.68 1.12 7.71
CA GLY A 160 0.92 2.00 6.82
C GLY A 160 -0.36 2.53 7.49
N TRP A 161 -1.12 1.65 8.13
CA TRP A 161 -2.35 2.02 8.84
C TRP A 161 -2.07 2.92 10.05
N GLY A 162 -1.08 2.57 10.86
CA GLY A 162 -0.70 3.34 12.05
C GLY A 162 -0.20 4.74 11.71
N ALA A 163 0.59 4.87 10.64
CA ALA A 163 1.04 6.16 10.15
C ALA A 163 -0.14 7.01 9.64
N ALA A 164 -1.09 6.42 8.91
CA ALA A 164 -2.28 7.12 8.44
C ALA A 164 -3.17 7.63 9.59
N LEU A 165 -3.37 6.81 10.62
CA LEU A 165 -4.09 7.22 11.82
C LEU A 165 -3.40 8.37 12.56
N MET A 166 -2.07 8.33 12.66
CA MET A 166 -1.28 9.40 13.26
C MET A 166 -1.43 10.70 12.47
N THR A 167 -1.28 10.63 11.14
CA THR A 167 -1.46 11.80 10.25
C THR A 167 -2.85 12.42 10.44
N LEU A 168 -3.91 11.61 10.36
CA LEU A 168 -5.28 12.11 10.54
C LEU A 168 -5.47 12.76 11.91
N SER A 169 -5.08 12.08 12.98
CA SER A 169 -5.25 12.58 14.36
C SER A 169 -4.55 13.91 14.58
N LYS A 170 -3.34 14.02 14.03
CA LYS A 170 -2.51 15.20 14.13
C LYS A 170 -3.07 16.37 13.31
N THR A 171 -3.58 16.12 12.10
CA THR A 171 -4.23 17.15 11.28
C THR A 171 -5.55 17.62 11.92
N VAL A 172 -6.35 16.71 12.48
CA VAL A 172 -7.54 17.08 13.26
C VAL A 172 -7.15 17.96 14.45
N LEU A 173 -6.11 17.58 15.20
CA LEU A 173 -5.61 18.38 16.33
C LEU A 173 -5.20 19.78 15.89
N TYR A 174 -4.54 19.91 14.73
CA TYR A 174 -4.14 21.22 14.19
C TYR A 174 -5.35 22.11 13.86
N TRP A 175 -6.39 21.57 13.22
CA TRP A 175 -7.62 22.31 12.95
C TRP A 175 -8.36 22.71 14.24
N LEU A 176 -8.45 21.79 15.20
CA LEU A 176 -9.06 22.06 16.49
C LEU A 176 -8.27 23.11 17.28
N ASN A 177 -6.95 23.07 17.22
CA ASN A 177 -6.09 24.06 17.87
C ASN A 177 -6.39 25.47 17.35
N GLU A 178 -6.51 25.64 16.03
CA GLU A 178 -6.93 26.92 15.45
C GLU A 178 -8.33 27.34 15.89
N TYR A 179 -9.31 26.43 15.85
CA TYR A 179 -10.67 26.71 16.30
C TYR A 179 -10.71 27.19 17.77
N TYR A 180 -10.05 26.47 18.67
CA TYR A 180 -10.03 26.79 20.10
C TYR A 180 -9.14 28.00 20.43
N ALA A 181 -8.18 28.35 19.56
CA ALA A 181 -7.40 29.58 19.67
C ALA A 181 -8.12 30.81 19.07
N GLY A 182 -9.37 30.68 18.62
CA GLY A 182 -10.12 31.78 18.00
C GLY A 182 -9.57 32.16 16.62
N PHE A 183 -8.99 31.20 15.90
CA PHE A 183 -8.35 31.38 14.60
C PHE A 183 -7.19 32.37 14.62
N ASP A 184 -6.44 32.43 15.72
CA ASP A 184 -5.36 33.41 15.94
C ASP A 184 -4.28 33.39 14.84
N ASN A 185 -4.01 32.25 14.19
CA ASN A 185 -2.97 32.18 13.17
C ASN A 185 -3.48 32.38 11.75
N ILE A 186 -4.79 32.24 11.50
CA ILE A 186 -5.36 32.20 10.14
C ILE A 186 -6.52 33.18 9.91
N GLY A 187 -7.09 33.76 10.96
CA GLY A 187 -8.30 34.58 10.92
C GLY A 187 -8.13 35.94 10.23
N HIS A 188 -6.89 36.37 10.00
CA HIS A 188 -6.57 37.60 9.27
C HIS A 188 -6.69 37.44 7.75
N ASN A 189 -6.77 36.21 7.24
CA ASN A 189 -6.84 35.96 5.80
C ASN A 189 -8.20 36.36 5.21
N SER A 190 -8.18 36.77 3.94
CA SER A 190 -9.42 36.81 3.14
C SER A 190 -9.98 35.39 2.99
N LEU A 191 -11.31 35.27 2.82
CA LEU A 191 -11.96 33.98 2.67
C LEU A 191 -11.38 33.17 1.49
N VAL A 192 -11.02 33.83 0.40
CA VAL A 192 -10.41 33.19 -0.78
C VAL A 192 -9.03 32.63 -0.44
N ASN A 193 -8.16 33.42 0.20
CA ASN A 193 -6.84 32.95 0.61
C ASN A 193 -6.95 31.79 1.60
N LEU A 194 -7.85 31.91 2.58
CA LEU A 194 -8.10 30.86 3.55
C LEU A 194 -8.53 29.54 2.88
N ILE A 195 -9.45 29.59 1.91
CA ILE A 195 -9.92 28.40 1.19
C ILE A 195 -8.79 27.73 0.41
N PHE A 196 -8.07 28.50 -0.42
CA PHE A 196 -7.11 27.92 -1.37
C PHE A 196 -5.74 27.65 -0.78
N LEU A 197 -5.29 28.43 0.21
CA LEU A 197 -3.95 28.35 0.76
C LEU A 197 -3.89 27.64 2.12
N TRP A 198 -5.04 27.42 2.79
CA TRP A 198 -5.09 26.74 4.08
C TRP A 198 -6.07 25.56 4.11
N ILE A 199 -7.35 25.76 3.78
CA ILE A 199 -8.39 24.72 3.88
C ILE A 199 -8.14 23.57 2.91
N ILE A 200 -7.98 23.85 1.61
CA ILE A 200 -7.80 22.79 0.61
C ILE A 200 -6.48 22.02 0.81
N PRO A 201 -5.32 22.69 1.00
CA PRO A 201 -4.07 21.99 1.26
C PRO A 201 -4.17 21.11 2.50
N ASN A 202 -4.57 21.64 3.66
CA ASN A 202 -4.66 20.85 4.88
C ASN A 202 -5.78 19.81 4.84
N GLY A 203 -6.87 20.08 4.12
CA GLY A 203 -7.98 19.17 3.91
C GLY A 203 -7.58 17.88 3.18
N ALA A 204 -6.58 17.93 2.30
CA ALA A 204 -6.02 16.72 1.69
C ALA A 204 -5.46 15.75 2.74
N TRP A 205 -4.82 16.26 3.79
CA TRP A 205 -4.32 15.45 4.93
C TRP A 205 -5.43 14.96 5.87
N LEU A 206 -6.68 15.38 5.69
CA LEU A 206 -7.83 14.73 6.30
C LEU A 206 -8.35 13.60 5.40
N VAL A 207 -8.53 13.88 4.11
CA VAL A 207 -9.18 12.96 3.17
C VAL A 207 -8.35 11.72 2.88
N PHE A 208 -7.07 11.88 2.51
CA PHE A 208 -6.26 10.74 2.07
C PHE A 208 -5.88 9.79 3.20
N PRO A 209 -5.46 10.26 4.40
CA PRO A 209 -5.24 9.36 5.53
C PRO A 209 -6.52 8.66 5.98
N THR A 210 -7.67 9.33 5.93
CA THR A 210 -8.97 8.68 6.18
C THR A 210 -9.22 7.53 5.21
N TYR A 211 -9.03 7.75 3.90
CA TYR A 211 -9.13 6.69 2.90
C TYR A 211 -8.17 5.53 3.18
N MET A 212 -6.91 5.82 3.52
CA MET A 212 -5.92 4.78 3.85
C MET A 212 -6.33 3.97 5.07
N ILE A 213 -6.84 4.61 6.13
CA ILE A 213 -7.37 3.95 7.33
C ILE A 213 -8.52 3.00 6.96
N PHE A 214 -9.46 3.44 6.11
CA PHE A 214 -10.56 2.59 5.66
C PHE A 214 -10.08 1.40 4.81
N SER A 215 -9.24 1.65 3.81
CA SER A 215 -8.73 0.60 2.92
C SER A 215 -7.88 -0.42 3.67
N MET A 216 -6.86 0.04 4.41
CA MET A 216 -5.98 -0.83 5.18
C MET A 216 -6.69 -1.47 6.38
N GLY A 217 -7.63 -0.77 6.99
CA GLY A 217 -8.46 -1.31 8.08
C GLY A 217 -9.34 -2.47 7.62
N SER A 218 -9.83 -2.40 6.38
CA SER A 218 -10.57 -3.52 5.77
C SER A 218 -9.68 -4.76 5.63
N ASP A 219 -8.45 -4.59 5.13
CA ASP A 219 -7.48 -5.68 5.03
C ASP A 219 -7.14 -6.28 6.41
N ILE A 220 -7.06 -5.47 7.47
CA ILE A 220 -6.86 -5.95 8.85
C ILE A 220 -8.05 -6.79 9.31
N LEU A 221 -9.28 -6.35 9.06
CA LEU A 221 -10.50 -7.09 9.42
C LEU A 221 -10.61 -8.42 8.65
N ASP A 222 -10.24 -8.43 7.37
CA ASP A 222 -10.19 -9.65 6.56
C ASP A 222 -9.18 -10.65 7.11
N ALA A 223 -8.01 -10.17 7.57
CA ALA A 223 -7.00 -11.01 8.22
C ALA A 223 -7.54 -11.67 9.50
N PHE A 224 -8.23 -10.89 10.35
CA PHE A 224 -8.82 -11.40 11.58
C PHE A 224 -9.96 -12.39 11.32
N THR A 225 -10.78 -12.11 10.31
CA THR A 225 -11.88 -13.00 9.90
C THR A 225 -11.31 -14.34 9.45
N LEU A 226 -10.33 -14.35 8.55
CA LEU A 226 -9.68 -15.59 8.10
C LEU A 226 -9.06 -16.38 9.27
N ALA A 227 -8.32 -15.69 10.15
CA ALA A 227 -7.70 -16.32 11.32
C ALA A 227 -8.73 -16.87 12.33
N SER A 228 -9.96 -16.36 12.34
CA SER A 228 -11.03 -16.86 13.20
C SER A 228 -11.68 -18.14 12.68
N HIS A 229 -11.73 -18.34 11.37
CA HIS A 229 -12.29 -19.54 10.74
C HIS A 229 -11.37 -20.76 10.88
N ASP A 230 -10.05 -20.57 10.86
CA ASP A 230 -9.04 -21.63 11.05
C ASP A 230 -9.11 -22.35 12.42
N LYS A 231 -9.87 -21.82 13.40
CA LYS A 231 -10.05 -22.46 14.73
C LYS A 231 -11.32 -23.30 14.85
N SER A 232 -12.15 -23.34 13.81
CA SER A 232 -13.46 -24.01 13.83
C SER A 232 -13.50 -25.36 13.08
N GLU A 233 -12.38 -25.79 12.51
CA GLU A 233 -12.14 -27.14 11.95
C GLU A 233 -11.10 -27.91 12.78
#